data_AF-A0A352WHI0-F1
#
_entry.id   AF-A0A352WHI0-F1
#
_cell.length_a   1.000
_cell.length_b   1.000
_cell.length_c   1.000
_cell.angle_alpha   90.00
_cell.angle_beta   90.00
_cell.angle_gamma   90.00
#
_symmetry.space_group_name_H-M   'P 1'
#
loop_
_entity.id
_entity.type
_entity.pdbx_description
1 polymer ?
#
loop_
_entity_poly.entity_id
_entity_poly.type
_entity_poly.pdbx_seq_one_letter_code
_entity_poly.pdbx_strand_id
1 'polypeptide(L)' 'MNEQVGMIMFGKLTAVGVGPGDPELLTLKAVKRINEADVIACPAKEGTTGVAYRIAEQVCPELA' A
#
# COMPACT_ATOMS: atom_id res chain seq x y z
N MET A 1 -30.75 -30.65 0.91
CA MET A 1 -29.67 -30.06 0.10
C MET A 1 -29.75 -28.56 0.31
N ASN A 2 -28.95 -27.99 1.20
CA ASN A 2 -28.99 -26.54 1.46
C ASN A 2 -27.59 -25.99 1.14
N GLU A 3 -27.46 -25.37 -0.02
CA GLU A 3 -26.23 -24.70 -0.42
C GLU A 3 -26.14 -23.39 0.36
N GLN A 4 -25.34 -23.38 1.42
CA GLN A 4 -24.87 -22.14 2.01
C GLN A 4 -23.85 -21.53 1.03
N VAL A 5 -24.29 -20.58 0.21
CA VAL A 5 -23.39 -19.74 -0.56
C VAL A 5 -22.68 -18.82 0.43
N GLY A 6 -21.49 -19.22 0.87
CA GLY A 6 -20.61 -18.36 1.66
C GLY A 6 -20.28 -17.10 0.87
N MET A 7 -20.32 -15.94 1.53
CA MET A 7 -19.99 -14.65 0.93
C MET A 7 -18.58 -14.72 0.33
N ILE A 8 -18.45 -14.58 -1.00
CA ILE A 8 -17.13 -14.49 -1.64
C ILE A 8 -16.57 -13.10 -1.33
N MET A 9 -15.55 -13.05 -0.47
CA MET A 9 -14.79 -11.83 -0.18
C MET A 9 -13.73 -11.63 -1.25
N PHE A 10 -13.95 -10.70 -2.16
CA PHE A 10 -12.92 -10.30 -3.14
C PHE A 10 -11.89 -9.38 -2.48
N GLY A 11 -10.61 -9.59 -2.82
CA GLY A 11 -9.55 -8.65 -2.47
C GLY A 11 -9.76 -7.29 -3.11
N LYS A 12 -9.25 -6.22 -2.48
CA LYS A 12 -9.34 -4.85 -2.99
C LYS A 12 -7.97 -4.31 -3.30
N LEU A 13 -7.75 -3.91 -4.56
CA LEU A 13 -6.58 -3.14 -4.96
C LEU A 13 -6.85 -1.65 -4.80
N THR A 14 -6.00 -0.94 -4.05
CA THR A 14 -6.02 0.53 -3.95
C THR A 14 -4.72 1.08 -4.53
N ALA A 15 -4.81 1.93 -5.55
CA ALA A 15 -3.66 2.69 -6.03
C ALA A 15 -3.41 3.89 -5.12
N VAL A 16 -2.17 4.05 -4.64
CA VAL A 16 -1.77 5.13 -3.73
C VAL A 16 -0.62 5.90 -4.36
N GLY A 17 -0.78 7.23 -4.46
CA GLY A 17 0.32 8.12 -4.83
C GLY A 17 1.13 8.53 -3.61
N VAL A 18 2.45 8.48 -3.70
CA VAL A 18 3.38 8.85 -2.61
C VAL A 18 3.98 10.25 -2.77
N GLY A 19 3.45 11.04 -3.72
CA GLY A 19 3.97 12.37 -4.03
C GLY A 19 5.23 12.36 -4.91
N PRO A 20 5.83 13.54 -5.16
CA PRO A 20 6.96 13.70 -6.07
C PRO A 20 8.33 13.37 -5.47
N GLY A 21 8.43 13.17 -4.15
CA GLY A 21 9.70 12.85 -3.48
C GLY A 21 9.74 13.26 -2.01
N ASP A 22 9.21 14.44 -1.69
CA ASP A 22 9.13 14.94 -0.32
C ASP A 22 8.06 14.16 0.48
N PRO A 23 8.43 13.47 1.58
CA PRO A 23 7.48 12.69 2.37
C PRO A 23 6.35 13.52 3.00
N GLU A 24 6.56 14.82 3.26
CA GLU A 24 5.52 15.70 3.81
C GLU A 24 4.36 15.93 2.82
N LEU A 25 4.56 15.61 1.54
CA LEU A 25 3.54 15.71 0.50
C LEU A 25 2.63 14.46 0.41
N LEU A 26 2.85 13.44 1.24
CA LEU A 26 1.87 12.35 1.35
C LEU A 26 0.57 12.86 1.95
N THR A 27 -0.55 12.53 1.32
CA THR A 27 -1.85 12.81 1.91
C THR A 27 -2.10 11.92 3.12
N LEU A 28 -2.85 12.40 4.11
CA LEU A 28 -3.30 11.58 5.25
C LEU A 28 -4.06 10.32 4.80
N LYS A 29 -4.76 10.38 3.65
CA LYS A 29 -5.46 9.23 3.07
C LYS A 29 -4.49 8.19 2.51
N ALA A 30 -3.36 8.62 1.94
CA ALA A 30 -2.31 7.72 1.46
C ALA A 30 -1.70 6.96 2.63
N VAL A 31 -1.25 7.67 3.67
CA VAL A 31 -0.69 7.08 4.90
C VAL A 31 -1.66 6.07 5.51
N LYS A 32 -2.93 6.46 5.68
CA LYS A 32 -3.97 5.56 6.22
C LYS A 32 -4.13 4.29 5.38
N ARG A 33 -4.15 4.40 4.05
CA ARG A 33 -4.32 3.24 3.16
C ARG A 33 -3.10 2.34 3.12
N ILE A 34 -1.91 2.88 3.30
CA ILE A 34 -0.68 2.10 3.39
C ILE A 34 -0.69 1.28 4.68
N ASN A 35 -1.00 1.89 5.83
CA ASN A 35 -1.03 1.20 7.12
C ASN A 35 -2.17 0.16 7.23
N GLU A 36 -3.29 0.38 6.54
CA GLU A 36 -4.42 -0.57 6.52
C GLU A 36 -4.24 -1.73 5.52
N ALA A 37 -3.23 -1.68 4.64
CA ALA A 37 -3.10 -2.67 3.58
C ALA A 37 -2.47 -3.97 4.10
N ASP A 38 -3.13 -5.10 3.82
CA ASP A 38 -2.58 -6.43 4.11
C ASP A 38 -1.32 -6.74 3.28
N VAL A 39 -1.23 -6.16 2.07
CA VAL A 39 -0.12 -6.36 1.12
C VAL A 39 0.23 -5.06 0.43
N ILE A 40 1.52 -4.73 0.40
CA ILE A 40 2.07 -3.58 -0.33
C ILE A 40 2.85 -4.09 -1.54
N ALA A 41 2.54 -3.56 -2.73
CA ALA A 41 3.28 -3.82 -3.95
C ALA A 41 3.91 -2.52 -4.46
N CYS A 42 5.24 -2.47 -4.50
CA CYS A 42 6.00 -1.35 -5.04
C CYS A 42 6.97 -1.84 -6.13
N PRO A 43 6.77 -1.48 -7.40
CA PRO A 43 7.71 -1.81 -8.47
C PRO A 43 9.12 -1.24 -8.18
N ALA A 44 10.14 -2.06 -8.41
CA ALA A 44 11.53 -1.70 -8.24
C ALA A 44 12.40 -2.40 -9.31
N LYS A 45 13.63 -1.90 -9.51
CA LYS A 45 14.63 -2.67 -10.26
C LYS A 45 15.07 -3.86 -9.40
N GLU A 46 15.44 -4.96 -10.05
CA GLU A 46 15.94 -6.15 -9.36
C GLU A 46 17.09 -5.80 -8.41
N GLY A 47 17.01 -6.31 -7.18
CA GLY A 47 18.00 -6.03 -6.12
C GLY A 47 17.96 -4.62 -5.52
N THR A 48 16.93 -3.81 -5.81
CA THR A 48 16.80 -2.43 -5.28
C THR A 48 15.47 -2.21 -4.58
N THR A 49 15.42 -1.24 -3.67
CA THR A 49 14.17 -0.73 -3.10
C THR A 49 13.56 0.31 -4.04
N GLY A 50 12.26 0.16 -4.32
CA GLY A 50 11.52 1.07 -5.18
C GLY A 50 11.56 2.51 -4.65
N VAL A 51 11.61 3.49 -5.56
CA VAL A 51 11.62 4.93 -5.18
C VAL A 51 10.37 5.26 -4.37
N ALA A 52 9.20 4.76 -4.78
CA ALA A 52 7.95 5.02 -4.08
C ALA A 52 7.94 4.45 -2.65
N TYR A 53 8.53 3.27 -2.47
CA TYR A 53 8.65 2.63 -1.16
C TYR A 53 9.51 3.47 -0.21
N ARG A 54 10.67 3.95 -0.69
CA ARG A 54 11.59 4.78 0.10
C ARG A 54 11.02 6.14 0.50
N ILE A 55 10.05 6.66 -0.25
CA ILE A 55 9.35 7.89 0.15
C ILE A 55 8.32 7.55 1.24
N ALA A 56 7.55 6.48 1.04
CA ALA A 56 6.51 6.07 1.99
C ALA A 56 7.08 5.61 3.35
N GLU A 57 8.19 4.88 3.38
CA GLU A 57 8.81 4.35 4.61
C GLU A 57 9.22 5.46 5.60
N GLN A 58 9.51 6.66 5.11
CA GLN A 58 9.90 7.80 5.95
C GLN A 58 8.75 8.32 6.83
N VAL A 59 7.50 8.06 6.43
CA VAL A 59 6.29 8.50 7.16
C VAL A 59 5.37 7.36 7.58
N CYS A 60 5.62 6.14 7.08
CA CYS A 60 4.91 4.91 7.46
C CYS A 60 5.92 3.91 8.04
N PRO A 61 6.25 3.99 9.35
CA PRO A 61 7.30 3.18 9.97
C PRO A 61 7.04 1.67 9.94
N GLU A 62 5.77 1.26 9.79
CA GLU A 62 5.37 -0.15 9.69
C GLU A 62 5.82 -0.83 8.40
N LEU A 63 6.35 -0.05 7.43
CA LEU A 63 7.02 -0.58 6.25
C LEU A 63 8.49 -0.98 6.49
N ALA A 64 9.10 -0.59 7.61
CA ALA A 64 10.53 -0.82 7.86
C ALA A 64 10.84 -2.24 8.36
#